data_AF-S7UH60-F1
#
_entry.id   AF-S7UH60-F1
#
_cell.length_a   1.000
_cell.length_b   1.000
_cell.length_c   1.000
_cell.angle_alpha   90.00
_cell.angle_beta   90.00
_cell.angle_gamma   90.00
#
_symmetry.space_group_name_H-M   'P 1'
#
loop_
_entity.id
_entity.type
_entity.pdbx_description
1 polymer ?
#
loop_
_entity_poly.entity_id
_entity_poly.type
_entity_poly.pdbx_seq_one_letter_code
_entity_poly.pdbx_strand_id
1 'polypeptide(L)'
;MQYDELKGLLSRDASIARMTRRAAVQLLAVSAVTAASLPWAMSALARESPQGLDPHTEAFRGQELLTRGRYAEAADVLAAAAATAPREEWIWLLAGRAQFFAGRFGEARESFRRVLRLNPADAQAQMMLERISMHPLPDDVQPQATVRGEANAGKAREEARAALAGRAMARVVIDPGHGGRDVGSSGPAGRYEKDAALALSLRAARRLKAVEPDLGVFLTRRADRFLTVAERVGAAERLSAGLFVSLHCDVSIEEPEVYIWGEAATSSPALRATARENAALRLETTALDRQGVGALFSRALRRRVQAVSAALAQILAQEIGAGGGHAGPFKILAQARVPSVLIIVPWMSREFEDIWAERLAAAVQRLRVLSGEAS
;
A
#
# COMPACT_ATOMS: atom_id res chain seq x y z
N MET A 1 30.23 7.97 27.69
CA MET A 1 31.26 8.82 28.30
C MET A 1 30.72 9.27 29.65
N GLN A 2 31.25 8.73 30.75
CA GLN A 2 30.77 9.08 32.09
C GLN A 2 31.22 10.52 32.44
N TYR A 3 30.41 11.20 33.24
CA TYR A 3 30.53 12.62 33.64
C TYR A 3 31.94 13.04 34.09
N ASP A 4 32.71 12.12 34.67
CA ASP A 4 34.03 12.40 35.20
C ASP A 4 35.12 12.53 34.12
N GLU A 5 34.98 11.88 32.95
CA GLU A 5 35.87 12.11 31.79
C GLU A 5 35.66 13.50 31.17
N LEU A 6 34.41 13.98 31.19
CA LEU A 6 34.03 15.30 30.66
C LEU A 6 34.54 16.44 31.56
N LYS A 7 34.56 16.21 32.88
CA LYS A 7 35.15 17.11 33.88
C LYS A 7 36.67 17.20 33.78
N GLY A 8 37.34 16.09 33.43
CA GLY A 8 38.78 16.05 33.19
C GLY A 8 39.22 16.83 31.94
N LEU A 9 38.37 16.84 30.90
CA LEU A 9 38.59 17.59 29.66
C LEU A 9 38.37 19.11 29.84
N LEU A 10 37.33 19.50 30.59
CA LEU A 10 36.99 20.92 30.81
C LEU A 10 37.89 21.63 31.84
N SER A 11 38.61 20.89 32.69
CA SER A 11 39.49 21.48 33.71
C SER A 11 40.92 21.78 33.22
N ARG A 12 41.29 21.33 32.02
CA ARG A 12 42.63 21.55 31.43
C ARG A 12 42.74 22.86 30.63
N ASP A 13 41.63 23.57 30.42
CA ASP A 13 41.61 24.81 29.64
C ASP A 13 41.14 26.00 30.49
N ALA A 14 42.09 26.85 30.89
CA ALA A 14 41.86 28.01 31.77
C ALA A 14 40.94 29.10 31.16
N SER A 15 40.60 28.98 29.89
CA SER A 15 39.66 29.87 29.19
C SER A 15 38.20 29.61 29.56
N ILE A 16 37.85 28.40 29.98
CA ILE A 16 36.45 27.96 30.17
C ILE A 16 35.93 28.27 31.59
N ALA A 17 36.82 28.42 32.58
CA ALA A 17 36.47 28.64 33.99
C ALA A 17 35.80 30.00 34.31
N ARG A 18 35.75 30.95 33.37
CA ARG A 18 35.29 32.34 33.60
C ARG A 18 33.85 32.65 33.19
N MET A 19 33.08 31.70 32.66
CA MET A 19 31.74 31.99 32.12
C MET A 19 30.66 31.94 33.22
N THR A 20 29.92 33.04 33.42
CA THR A 20 28.86 33.13 34.46
C THR A 20 27.60 32.36 34.07
N ARG A 21 26.89 31.80 35.06
CA ARG A 21 25.68 30.95 34.84
C ARG A 21 24.62 31.58 33.95
N ARG A 22 24.42 32.91 33.99
CA ARG A 22 23.47 33.61 33.09
C ARG A 22 23.96 33.64 31.64
N ALA A 23 25.25 33.87 31.41
CA ALA A 23 25.84 33.78 30.08
C ALA A 23 25.78 32.34 29.55
N ALA A 24 25.98 31.34 30.40
CA ALA A 24 25.83 29.93 30.02
C ALA A 24 24.39 29.57 29.63
N VAL A 25 23.38 30.06 30.36
CA VAL A 25 21.96 29.82 30.04
C VAL A 25 21.52 30.59 28.80
N GLN A 26 22.00 31.81 28.57
CA GLN A 26 21.75 32.54 27.32
C GLN A 26 22.46 31.89 26.13
N LEU A 27 23.68 31.37 26.30
CA LEU A 27 24.32 30.55 25.28
C LEU A 27 23.51 29.27 25.02
N LEU A 28 22.98 28.62 26.06
CA LEU A 28 22.15 27.42 25.91
C LEU A 28 20.81 27.73 25.24
N ALA A 29 20.18 28.87 25.54
CA ALA A 29 18.93 29.29 24.92
C ALA A 29 19.13 29.74 23.46
N VAL A 30 20.21 30.48 23.16
CA VAL A 30 20.62 30.77 21.79
C VAL A 30 20.97 29.47 21.07
N SER A 31 21.66 28.53 21.73
CA SER A 31 21.95 27.20 21.18
C SER A 31 20.68 26.40 20.91
N ALA A 32 19.66 26.53 21.75
CA ALA A 32 18.38 25.83 21.63
C ALA A 32 17.51 26.43 20.52
N VAL A 33 17.52 27.75 20.36
CA VAL A 33 16.86 28.44 19.23
C VAL A 33 17.60 28.12 17.93
N THR A 34 18.93 28.11 17.91
CA THR A 34 19.70 27.62 16.77
C THR A 34 19.53 26.13 16.56
N ALA A 35 19.33 25.31 17.60
CA ALA A 35 19.14 23.85 17.50
C ALA A 35 17.73 23.47 17.02
N ALA A 36 16.70 24.27 17.34
CA ALA A 36 15.34 24.07 16.84
C ALA A 36 15.18 24.56 15.40
N SER A 37 15.96 25.58 15.01
CA SER A 37 16.03 26.06 13.62
C SER A 37 17.10 25.36 12.79
N LEU A 38 18.03 24.61 13.42
CA LEU A 38 19.09 23.85 12.76
C LEU A 38 18.54 22.81 11.79
N PRO A 39 17.52 22.00 12.10
CA PRO A 39 17.00 21.02 11.16
C PRO A 39 16.45 21.68 9.89
N TRP A 40 15.81 22.84 10.01
CA TRP A 40 15.27 23.59 8.88
C TRP A 40 16.38 24.30 8.09
N ALA A 41 17.33 24.96 8.77
CA ALA A 41 18.48 25.61 8.16
C ALA A 41 19.41 24.60 7.48
N MET A 42 19.69 23.46 8.13
CA MET A 42 20.46 22.34 7.57
C MET A 42 19.72 21.66 6.42
N SER A 43 18.39 21.56 6.48
CA SER A 43 17.59 21.08 5.33
C SER A 43 17.60 22.07 4.17
N ALA A 44 17.70 23.37 4.43
CA ALA A 44 17.87 24.38 3.39
C ALA A 44 19.28 24.32 2.78
N LEU A 45 20.33 24.26 3.60
CA LEU A 45 21.71 24.05 3.15
C LEU A 45 21.89 22.73 2.39
N ALA A 46 21.25 21.63 2.81
CA ALA A 46 21.30 20.34 2.13
C ALA A 46 20.64 20.35 0.74
N ARG A 47 19.73 21.30 0.46
CA ARG A 47 19.13 21.48 -0.88
C ARG A 47 20.07 22.18 -1.85
N GLU A 48 20.92 23.07 -1.33
CA GLU A 48 21.86 23.86 -2.13
C GLU A 48 23.27 23.25 -2.16
N SER A 49 23.57 22.31 -1.27
CA SER A 49 24.88 21.65 -1.17
C SER A 49 25.06 20.54 -2.22
N PRO A 50 26.24 20.46 -2.86
CA PRO A 50 26.62 19.35 -3.72
C PRO A 50 26.55 18.01 -2.96
N GLN A 51 26.19 16.93 -3.66
CA GLN A 51 26.11 15.58 -3.08
C GLN A 51 27.46 15.15 -2.46
N GLY A 52 27.42 14.55 -1.25
CA GLY A 52 28.54 13.77 -0.71
C GLY A 52 29.55 14.51 0.19
N LEU A 53 29.17 15.60 0.85
CA LEU A 53 30.10 16.39 1.67
C LEU A 53 30.11 16.07 3.19
N ASP A 54 29.00 15.62 3.79
CA ASP A 54 28.90 15.28 5.23
C ASP A 54 27.71 14.34 5.57
N PRO A 55 27.89 13.28 6.39
CA PRO A 55 26.84 12.31 6.72
C PRO A 55 25.62 12.91 7.44
N HIS A 56 25.78 13.94 8.28
CA HIS A 56 24.65 14.54 8.98
C HIS A 56 23.79 15.37 8.03
N THR A 57 24.42 16.10 7.10
CA THR A 57 23.75 16.86 6.04
C THR A 57 22.97 15.95 5.10
N GLU A 58 23.56 14.81 4.70
CA GLU A 58 22.86 13.80 3.91
C GLU A 58 21.75 13.11 4.71
N ALA A 59 21.91 12.92 6.02
CA ALA A 59 20.84 12.38 6.86
C ALA A 59 19.63 13.33 6.95
N PHE A 60 19.84 14.65 7.03
CA PHE A 60 18.73 15.62 6.96
C PHE A 60 18.05 15.64 5.60
N ARG A 61 18.81 15.50 4.50
CA ARG A 61 18.24 15.31 3.16
C ARG A 61 17.39 14.05 3.09
N GLY A 62 17.87 12.95 3.66
CA GLY A 62 17.14 11.69 3.77
C GLY A 62 15.85 11.82 4.58
N GLN A 63 15.85 12.60 5.66
CA GLN A 63 14.66 12.88 6.45
C GLN A 63 13.61 13.69 5.69
N GLU A 64 14.02 14.66 4.86
CA GLU A 64 13.10 15.41 3.99
C GLU A 64 12.55 14.53 2.85
N LEU A 65 13.32 13.54 2.39
CA LEU A 65 12.82 12.54 1.43
C LEU A 65 11.77 11.63 2.09
N LEU A 66 11.95 11.25 3.36
CA LEU A 66 10.96 10.50 4.14
C LEU A 66 9.63 11.25 4.29
N THR A 67 9.65 12.54 4.64
CA THR A 67 8.43 13.36 4.83
C THR A 67 7.66 13.55 3.52
N ARG A 68 8.35 13.53 2.38
CA ARG A 68 7.78 13.59 1.02
C ARG A 68 7.37 12.22 0.46
N GLY A 69 7.51 11.14 1.23
CA GLY A 69 7.14 9.79 0.80
C GLY A 69 8.12 9.10 -0.16
N ARG A 70 9.31 9.66 -0.35
CA ARG A 70 10.37 9.12 -1.22
C ARG A 70 11.22 8.11 -0.45
N TYR A 71 10.60 7.04 0.03
CA TYR A 71 11.16 6.13 1.02
C TYR A 71 12.40 5.35 0.55
N ALA A 72 12.44 4.92 -0.72
CA ALA A 72 13.59 4.21 -1.28
C ALA A 72 14.82 5.11 -1.42
N GLU A 73 14.64 6.33 -1.92
CA GLU A 73 15.73 7.31 -2.05
C GLU A 73 16.21 7.80 -0.68
N ALA A 74 15.28 8.00 0.25
CA ALA A 74 15.62 8.26 1.63
C ALA A 74 16.42 7.09 2.23
N ALA A 75 16.02 5.84 1.97
CA ALA A 75 16.71 4.65 2.47
C ALA A 75 18.15 4.57 1.95
N ASP A 76 18.38 4.88 0.68
CA ASP A 76 19.71 4.85 0.07
C ASP A 76 20.60 5.98 0.60
N VAL A 77 20.09 7.21 0.66
CA VAL A 77 20.82 8.37 1.19
C VAL A 77 21.13 8.16 2.69
N LEU A 78 20.16 7.70 3.48
CA LEU A 78 20.32 7.46 4.92
C LEU A 78 21.22 6.25 5.21
N ALA A 79 21.16 5.18 4.41
CA ALA A 79 22.05 4.04 4.58
C ALA A 79 23.50 4.37 4.21
N ALA A 80 23.73 5.16 3.16
CA ALA A 80 25.05 5.65 2.80
C ALA A 80 25.62 6.58 3.87
N ALA A 81 24.81 7.53 4.37
CA ALA A 81 25.17 8.38 5.49
C ALA A 81 25.51 7.54 6.74
N ALA A 82 24.67 6.56 7.09
CA ALA A 82 24.88 5.67 8.23
C ALA A 82 26.14 4.79 8.08
N ALA A 83 26.49 4.39 6.86
CA ALA A 83 27.70 3.61 6.56
C ALA A 83 28.98 4.44 6.72
N THR A 84 28.96 5.71 6.34
CA THR A 84 30.09 6.64 6.56
C THR A 84 30.20 7.12 8.01
N ALA A 85 29.11 7.01 8.79
CA ALA A 85 29.06 7.33 10.22
C ALA A 85 28.51 6.14 11.06
N PRO A 86 29.25 5.01 11.15
CA PRO A 86 28.73 3.73 11.68
C PRO A 86 28.48 3.69 13.20
N ARG A 87 28.79 4.78 13.90
CA ARG A 87 28.53 4.98 15.34
C ARG A 87 27.37 5.94 15.61
N GLU A 88 26.81 6.57 14.59
CA GLU A 88 25.70 7.53 14.71
C GLU A 88 24.35 6.82 14.68
N GLU A 89 23.82 6.52 15.87
CA GLU A 89 22.60 5.75 16.10
C GLU A 89 21.37 6.28 15.34
N TRP A 90 21.11 7.58 15.42
CA TRP A 90 19.89 8.19 14.86
C TRP A 90 19.83 8.11 13.34
N ILE A 91 20.98 8.10 12.65
CA ILE A 91 21.06 7.93 11.19
C ILE A 91 20.69 6.49 10.83
N TRP A 92 21.13 5.50 11.61
CA TRP A 92 20.69 4.10 11.47
C TRP A 92 19.20 3.92 11.76
N LEU A 93 18.62 4.65 12.72
CA LEU A 93 17.19 4.61 13.00
C LEU A 93 16.36 5.18 11.84
N LEU A 94 16.77 6.33 11.28
CA LEU A 94 16.14 6.91 10.10
C LEU A 94 16.31 6.02 8.86
N ALA A 95 17.50 5.45 8.67
CA ALA A 95 17.76 4.47 7.61
C ALA A 95 16.85 3.26 7.76
N GLY A 96 16.74 2.68 8.96
CA GLY A 96 15.85 1.55 9.26
C GLY A 96 14.39 1.87 8.99
N ARG A 97 13.92 3.06 9.36
CA ARG A 97 12.55 3.53 9.06
C ARG A 97 12.32 3.74 7.58
N ALA A 98 13.25 4.39 6.88
CA ALA A 98 13.19 4.57 5.44
C ALA A 98 13.18 3.25 4.70
N GLN A 99 14.02 2.30 5.14
CA GLN A 99 14.04 0.93 4.64
C GLN A 99 12.73 0.20 4.93
N PHE A 100 12.16 0.33 6.13
CA PHE A 100 10.88 -0.28 6.48
C PHE A 100 9.73 0.24 5.59
N PHE A 101 9.60 1.56 5.44
CA PHE A 101 8.58 2.16 4.56
C PHE A 101 8.89 1.96 3.07
N ALA A 102 10.14 1.66 2.72
CA ALA A 102 10.54 1.19 1.40
C ALA A 102 10.35 -0.33 1.22
N GLY A 103 9.77 -1.04 2.20
CA GLY A 103 9.54 -2.49 2.15
C GLY A 103 10.80 -3.35 2.23
N ARG A 104 11.96 -2.74 2.55
CA ARG A 104 13.26 -3.40 2.70
C ARG A 104 13.42 -4.00 4.09
N PHE A 105 12.52 -4.90 4.49
CA PHE A 105 12.41 -5.39 5.87
C PHE A 105 13.66 -6.12 6.39
N GLY A 106 14.44 -6.76 5.51
CA GLY A 106 15.71 -7.38 5.89
C GLY A 106 16.79 -6.36 6.27
N GLU A 107 16.94 -5.31 5.46
CA GLU A 107 17.84 -4.18 5.72
C GLU A 107 17.34 -3.34 6.90
N ALA A 108 16.04 -3.07 6.95
CA ALA A 108 15.39 -2.38 8.06
C ALA A 108 15.66 -3.11 9.37
N ARG A 109 15.48 -4.44 9.38
CA ARG A 109 15.79 -5.29 10.52
C ARG A 109 17.25 -5.22 10.92
N GLU A 110 18.18 -5.18 9.96
CA GLU A 110 19.60 -5.07 10.30
C GLU A 110 19.98 -3.67 10.79
N SER A 111 19.44 -2.62 10.21
CA SER A 111 19.60 -1.24 10.67
C SER A 111 19.01 -1.04 12.07
N PHE A 112 17.82 -1.57 12.36
CA PHE A 112 17.25 -1.52 13.71
C PHE A 112 18.02 -2.37 14.72
N ARG A 113 18.54 -3.55 14.32
CA ARG A 113 19.47 -4.31 15.15
C ARG A 113 20.78 -3.56 15.39
N ARG A 114 21.26 -2.80 14.41
CA ARG A 114 22.45 -1.95 14.56
C ARG A 114 22.20 -0.81 15.55
N VAL A 115 21.02 -0.18 15.51
CA VAL A 115 20.56 0.79 16.52
C VAL A 115 20.61 0.16 17.91
N LEU A 116 20.02 -1.03 18.10
CA LEU A 116 20.00 -1.70 19.41
C LEU A 116 21.37 -2.21 19.89
N ARG A 117 22.32 -2.47 18.98
CA ARG A 117 23.71 -2.75 19.36
C ARG A 117 24.45 -1.51 19.86
N LEU A 118 24.07 -0.31 19.40
CA LEU A 118 24.65 0.96 19.84
C LEU A 118 23.94 1.49 21.11
N ASN A 119 22.62 1.34 21.19
CA ASN A 119 21.78 1.70 22.32
C ASN A 119 20.67 0.65 22.51
N PRO A 120 20.89 -0.32 23.42
CA PRO A 120 19.92 -1.40 23.64
C PRO A 120 18.54 -0.94 24.14
N ALA A 121 18.43 0.28 24.67
CA ALA A 121 17.19 0.84 25.21
C ALA A 121 16.38 1.66 24.20
N ASP A 122 16.77 1.71 22.92
CA ASP A 122 16.01 2.43 21.89
C ASP A 122 14.66 1.73 21.61
N ALA A 123 13.59 2.29 22.15
CA ALA A 123 12.24 1.73 22.08
C ALA A 123 11.66 1.70 20.65
N GLN A 124 12.07 2.62 19.77
CA GLN A 124 11.55 2.65 18.39
C GLN A 124 12.13 1.51 17.55
N ALA A 125 13.43 1.25 17.65
CA ALA A 125 14.06 0.13 16.97
C ALA A 125 13.53 -1.23 17.47
N GLN A 126 13.24 -1.38 18.77
CA GLN A 126 12.58 -2.57 19.32
C GLN A 126 11.18 -2.78 18.73
N MET A 127 10.32 -1.77 18.78
CA MET A 127 8.95 -1.84 18.26
C MET A 127 8.91 -2.17 16.75
N MET A 128 9.79 -1.56 15.96
CA MET A 128 9.85 -1.83 14.51
C MET A 128 10.36 -3.24 14.22
N LEU A 129 11.23 -3.81 15.06
CA LEU A 129 11.67 -5.20 14.95
C LEU A 129 10.57 -6.19 15.35
N GLU A 130 9.80 -5.90 16.39
CA GLU A 130 8.64 -6.70 16.81
C GLU A 130 7.55 -6.71 15.74
N ARG A 131 7.27 -5.56 15.11
CA ARG A 131 6.36 -5.45 13.96
C ARG A 131 6.86 -6.21 12.72
N ILE A 132 8.18 -6.33 12.55
CA ILE A 132 8.79 -7.20 11.54
C ILE A 132 8.74 -8.69 11.96
N SER A 133 8.53 -9.01 13.25
CA SER A 133 8.64 -10.37 13.83
C SER A 133 7.30 -11.04 14.17
N MET A 134 6.19 -10.32 14.23
CA MET A 134 4.84 -10.90 14.41
C MET A 134 4.21 -11.18 13.04
N HIS A 135 4.08 -12.46 12.65
CA HIS A 135 2.91 -13.13 12.01
C HIS A 135 3.26 -14.57 11.52
N PRO A 136 2.79 -15.61 12.24
CA PRO A 136 1.72 -16.52 11.80
C PRO A 136 0.46 -16.42 12.72
N LEU A 137 -0.70 -16.96 12.31
CA LEU A 137 -1.93 -17.05 13.15
C LEU A 137 -2.63 -18.43 13.05
N PRO A 138 -2.93 -19.09 14.18
CA PRO A 138 -4.17 -19.87 14.37
C PRO A 138 -5.06 -19.30 15.51
N ASP A 139 -6.27 -19.88 15.60
CA ASP A 139 -7.54 -19.40 16.16
C ASP A 139 -7.56 -18.86 17.59
N ASP A 140 -8.36 -17.79 17.79
CA ASP A 140 -9.07 -17.34 19.01
C ASP A 140 -8.82 -15.90 19.54
N VAL A 141 -9.34 -14.88 18.84
CA VAL A 141 -9.66 -13.59 19.46
C VAL A 141 -11.06 -13.13 19.03
N GLN A 142 -11.98 -13.06 19.99
CA GLN A 142 -13.27 -12.39 19.82
C GLN A 142 -13.10 -10.87 19.74
N PRO A 143 -13.72 -10.17 18.78
CA PRO A 143 -13.66 -8.71 18.69
C PRO A 143 -14.49 -8.05 19.80
N GLN A 144 -13.89 -7.12 20.54
CA GLN A 144 -14.68 -6.13 21.29
C GLN A 144 -15.32 -5.14 20.32
N ALA A 145 -16.61 -4.94 20.55
CA ALA A 145 -17.55 -4.29 19.65
C ALA A 145 -17.27 -2.80 19.40
N THR A 146 -17.16 -2.43 18.12
CA THR A 146 -17.71 -1.15 17.66
C THR A 146 -19.23 -1.27 17.64
N VAL A 147 -19.89 -0.77 18.69
CA VAL A 147 -21.35 -0.67 18.80
C VAL A 147 -21.87 0.33 17.75
N ARG A 148 -22.09 -0.16 16.53
CA ARG A 148 -23.03 0.39 15.52
C ARG A 148 -23.19 -0.45 14.23
N GLY A 149 -22.60 -1.65 14.13
CA GLY A 149 -22.51 -2.38 12.86
C GLY A 149 -23.39 -3.63 12.66
N GLU A 150 -23.94 -4.26 13.71
CA GLU A 150 -24.53 -5.60 13.56
C GLU A 150 -25.93 -5.58 12.92
N ALA A 151 -26.73 -4.54 13.16
CA ALA A 151 -28.02 -4.36 12.50
C ALA A 151 -27.88 -4.10 10.98
N ASN A 152 -26.74 -3.59 10.52
CA ASN A 152 -26.49 -3.29 9.11
C ASN A 152 -25.90 -4.47 8.31
N ALA A 153 -25.23 -5.43 8.96
CA ALA A 153 -24.65 -6.57 8.26
C ALA A 153 -25.70 -7.54 7.69
N GLY A 154 -26.82 -7.74 8.41
CA GLY A 154 -27.95 -8.54 7.93
C GLY A 154 -28.66 -7.90 6.74
N LYS A 155 -28.97 -6.60 6.85
CA LYS A 155 -29.57 -5.81 5.76
C LYS A 155 -28.70 -5.80 4.51
N ALA A 156 -27.40 -5.61 4.66
CA ALA A 156 -26.51 -5.53 3.52
C ALA A 156 -26.29 -6.90 2.84
N ARG A 157 -26.35 -8.01 3.59
CA ARG A 157 -26.40 -9.37 3.03
C ARG A 157 -27.69 -9.64 2.26
N GLU A 158 -28.81 -9.15 2.77
CA GLU A 158 -30.11 -9.27 2.12
C GLU A 158 -30.18 -8.43 0.83
N GLU A 159 -29.67 -7.19 0.87
CA GLU A 159 -29.49 -6.33 -0.29
C GLU A 159 -28.55 -6.95 -1.32
N ALA A 160 -27.46 -7.57 -0.88
CA ALA A 160 -26.53 -8.26 -1.77
C ALA A 160 -27.14 -9.51 -2.40
N ARG A 161 -27.87 -10.31 -1.62
CA ARG A 161 -28.61 -11.46 -2.12
C ARG A 161 -29.69 -11.04 -3.11
N ALA A 162 -30.47 -9.99 -2.81
CA ALA A 162 -31.47 -9.44 -3.72
C ALA A 162 -30.84 -8.87 -5.01
N ALA A 163 -29.67 -8.24 -4.90
CA ALA A 163 -28.93 -7.74 -6.04
C ALA A 163 -28.34 -8.87 -6.90
N LEU A 164 -28.09 -10.06 -6.35
CA LEU A 164 -27.51 -11.20 -7.08
C LEU A 164 -28.55 -12.25 -7.50
N ALA A 165 -29.73 -12.26 -6.88
CA ALA A 165 -30.78 -13.22 -7.16
C ALA A 165 -31.19 -13.21 -8.65
N GLY A 166 -31.17 -14.40 -9.26
CA GLY A 166 -31.51 -14.56 -10.68
C GLY A 166 -30.45 -14.01 -11.65
N ARG A 167 -29.27 -13.61 -11.16
CA ARG A 167 -28.14 -13.18 -11.98
C ARG A 167 -27.11 -14.28 -12.08
N ALA A 168 -27.23 -15.06 -13.14
CA ALA A 168 -26.26 -16.07 -13.51
C ALA A 168 -24.81 -15.55 -13.44
N MET A 169 -24.01 -16.00 -12.46
CA MET A 169 -22.58 -15.71 -12.36
C MET A 169 -21.75 -16.78 -13.09
N ALA A 170 -22.16 -17.11 -14.31
CA ALA A 170 -21.55 -18.14 -15.14
C ALA A 170 -20.12 -17.81 -15.60
N ARG A 171 -19.71 -16.53 -15.55
CA ARG A 171 -18.38 -16.09 -16.00
C ARG A 171 -17.78 -15.03 -15.10
N VAL A 172 -16.51 -15.20 -14.77
CA VAL A 172 -15.67 -14.23 -14.05
C VAL A 172 -14.48 -13.87 -14.91
N VAL A 173 -14.20 -12.58 -15.02
CA VAL A 173 -13.01 -12.06 -15.71
C VAL A 173 -12.11 -11.41 -14.68
N ILE A 174 -10.90 -11.94 -14.55
CA ILE A 174 -9.86 -11.41 -13.68
C ILE A 174 -8.92 -10.58 -14.56
N ASP A 175 -8.72 -9.32 -14.18
CA ASP A 175 -7.80 -8.41 -14.81
C ASP A 175 -6.55 -8.25 -13.94
N PRO A 176 -5.42 -8.85 -14.32
CA PRO A 176 -4.17 -8.55 -13.67
C PRO A 176 -3.77 -7.11 -14.00
N GLY A 177 -3.74 -6.26 -12.97
CA GLY A 177 -3.38 -4.85 -13.08
C GLY A 177 -2.05 -4.62 -13.80
N HIS A 178 -1.94 -3.48 -14.48
CA HIS A 178 -0.73 -3.09 -15.23
C HIS A 178 -0.31 -4.11 -16.31
N GLY A 179 0.95 -4.06 -16.76
CA GLY A 179 1.55 -4.95 -17.75
C GLY A 179 2.32 -4.22 -18.85
N GLY A 180 3.33 -4.90 -19.40
CA GLY A 180 4.25 -4.38 -20.39
C GLY A 180 4.99 -3.14 -19.88
N ARG A 181 4.77 -2.02 -20.57
CA ARG A 181 5.34 -0.71 -20.23
C ARG A 181 4.76 -0.07 -18.97
N ASP A 182 3.56 -0.49 -18.57
CA ASP A 182 2.99 -0.12 -17.29
C ASP A 182 3.46 -1.14 -16.27
N VAL A 183 4.40 -0.75 -15.42
CA VAL A 183 4.96 -1.65 -14.40
C VAL A 183 4.16 -1.60 -13.09
N GLY A 184 3.31 -0.58 -12.91
CA GLY A 184 2.69 -0.26 -11.64
C GLY A 184 3.72 0.07 -10.57
N SER A 185 3.39 -0.26 -9.32
CA SER A 185 4.25 0.01 -8.18
C SER A 185 5.46 -0.92 -8.16
N SER A 186 6.58 -0.42 -7.66
CA SER A 186 7.75 -1.26 -7.39
C SER A 186 7.64 -1.82 -5.98
N GLY A 187 7.73 -3.15 -5.85
CA GLY A 187 7.67 -3.86 -4.58
C GLY A 187 9.03 -4.33 -4.06
N PRO A 188 9.04 -5.06 -2.95
CA PRO A 188 10.25 -5.64 -2.38
C PRO A 188 10.97 -6.55 -3.38
N ALA A 189 12.30 -6.63 -3.27
CA ALA A 189 13.16 -7.46 -4.12
C ALA A 189 13.04 -7.16 -5.65
N GLY A 190 12.66 -5.93 -6.02
CA GLY A 190 12.63 -5.49 -7.42
C GLY A 190 11.49 -6.08 -8.26
N ARG A 191 10.49 -6.69 -7.61
CA ARG A 191 9.31 -7.20 -8.29
C ARG A 191 8.36 -6.05 -8.61
N TYR A 192 7.83 -6.01 -9.82
CA TYR A 192 6.84 -5.01 -10.20
C TYR A 192 5.41 -5.49 -9.92
N GLU A 193 4.53 -4.54 -9.64
CA GLU A 193 3.11 -4.80 -9.40
C GLU A 193 2.50 -5.60 -10.56
N LYS A 194 2.87 -5.30 -11.81
CA LYS A 194 2.44 -6.09 -12.98
C LYS A 194 2.73 -7.59 -12.86
N ASP A 195 3.83 -7.98 -12.20
CA ASP A 195 4.24 -9.36 -12.03
C ASP A 195 3.58 -9.99 -10.80
N ALA A 196 3.37 -9.20 -9.75
CA ALA A 196 2.58 -9.55 -8.57
C ALA A 196 1.13 -9.86 -8.95
N ALA A 197 0.46 -8.88 -9.56
CA ALA A 197 -0.91 -8.99 -10.03
C ALA A 197 -1.08 -10.17 -11.00
N LEU A 198 -0.16 -10.38 -11.95
CA LEU A 198 -0.23 -11.50 -12.90
C LEU A 198 -0.13 -12.85 -12.20
N ALA A 199 0.87 -13.02 -11.34
CA ALA A 199 1.11 -14.30 -10.70
C ALA A 199 -0.03 -14.67 -9.73
N LEU A 200 -0.56 -13.70 -8.99
CA LEU A 200 -1.72 -13.91 -8.12
C LEU A 200 -2.97 -14.22 -8.94
N SER A 201 -3.23 -13.48 -10.01
CA SER A 201 -4.38 -13.71 -10.90
C SER A 201 -4.34 -15.09 -11.56
N LEU A 202 -3.17 -15.56 -11.99
CA LEU A 202 -2.99 -16.90 -12.56
C LEU A 202 -3.24 -18.00 -11.54
N ARG A 203 -2.90 -17.79 -10.27
CA ARG A 203 -3.20 -18.73 -9.18
C ARG A 203 -4.68 -18.74 -8.84
N ALA A 204 -5.27 -17.56 -8.63
CA ALA A 204 -6.70 -17.41 -8.37
C ALA A 204 -7.52 -18.04 -9.50
N ALA A 205 -7.17 -17.81 -10.76
CA ALA A 205 -7.86 -18.40 -11.90
C ALA A 205 -7.76 -19.94 -11.91
N ARG A 206 -6.57 -20.50 -11.63
CA ARG A 206 -6.39 -21.95 -11.53
C ARG A 206 -7.20 -22.53 -10.38
N ARG A 207 -7.18 -21.87 -9.22
CA ARG A 207 -7.90 -22.33 -8.04
C ARG A 207 -9.41 -22.29 -8.25
N LEU A 208 -9.94 -21.18 -8.74
CA LEU A 208 -11.34 -21.04 -9.14
C LEU A 208 -11.77 -22.14 -10.09
N LYS A 209 -10.97 -22.43 -11.12
CA LYS A 209 -11.33 -23.48 -12.09
C LYS A 209 -11.32 -24.88 -11.47
N ALA A 210 -10.51 -25.11 -10.44
CA ALA A 210 -10.47 -26.36 -9.72
C ALA A 210 -11.68 -26.55 -8.78
N VAL A 211 -12.16 -25.47 -8.14
CA VAL A 211 -13.29 -25.55 -7.20
C VAL A 211 -14.65 -25.32 -7.85
N GLU A 212 -14.69 -24.62 -8.98
CA GLU A 212 -15.89 -24.34 -9.77
C GLU A 212 -15.65 -24.73 -11.25
N PRO A 213 -15.68 -26.03 -11.58
CA PRO A 213 -15.39 -26.51 -12.94
C PRO A 213 -16.31 -25.90 -14.01
N ASP A 214 -17.57 -25.60 -13.66
CA ASP A 214 -18.57 -25.02 -14.56
C ASP A 214 -18.45 -23.50 -14.71
N LEU A 215 -17.64 -22.85 -13.88
CA LEU A 215 -17.41 -21.41 -13.98
C LEU A 215 -16.48 -21.09 -15.16
N GLY A 216 -16.91 -20.17 -16.01
CA GLY A 216 -16.08 -19.59 -17.05
C GLY A 216 -15.10 -18.57 -16.47
N VAL A 217 -13.84 -18.98 -16.23
CA VAL A 217 -12.80 -18.12 -15.67
C VAL A 217 -11.88 -17.61 -16.77
N PHE A 218 -11.81 -16.28 -16.92
CA PHE A 218 -11.03 -15.62 -17.96
C PHE A 218 -10.04 -14.62 -17.37
N LEU A 219 -8.94 -14.39 -18.09
CA LEU A 219 -7.93 -13.39 -17.75
C LEU A 219 -7.81 -12.39 -18.90
N THR A 220 -7.73 -11.09 -18.61
CA THR A 220 -7.47 -10.07 -19.65
C THR A 220 -6.07 -10.24 -20.27
N ARG A 221 -5.09 -10.67 -19.47
CA ARG A 221 -3.74 -11.07 -19.90
C ARG A 221 -3.23 -12.28 -19.13
N ARG A 222 -2.43 -13.11 -19.81
CA ARG A 222 -1.76 -14.30 -19.24
C ARG A 222 -0.23 -14.21 -19.27
N ALA A 223 0.29 -13.09 -19.79
CA ALA A 223 1.71 -12.79 -19.93
C ALA A 223 1.92 -11.30 -19.67
N ASP A 224 3.19 -10.89 -19.63
CA ASP A 224 3.55 -9.49 -19.46
C ASP A 224 3.28 -8.69 -20.74
N ARG A 225 2.12 -8.02 -20.79
CA ARG A 225 1.72 -7.15 -21.90
C ARG A 225 0.88 -5.99 -21.39
N PHE A 226 1.06 -4.83 -22.02
CA PHE A 226 0.22 -3.67 -21.76
C PHE A 226 -1.15 -3.86 -22.41
N LEU A 227 -2.21 -3.47 -21.71
CA LEU A 227 -3.58 -3.39 -22.22
C LEU A 227 -4.17 -2.06 -21.79
N THR A 228 -4.86 -1.38 -22.70
CA THR A 228 -5.64 -0.17 -22.37
C THR A 228 -6.83 -0.54 -21.48
N VAL A 229 -7.38 0.44 -20.78
CA VAL A 229 -8.59 0.27 -19.99
C VAL A 229 -9.75 -0.23 -20.86
N ALA A 230 -9.88 0.28 -22.08
CA ALA A 230 -10.91 -0.15 -23.02
C ALA A 230 -10.74 -1.63 -23.43
N GLU A 231 -9.50 -2.10 -23.65
CA GLU A 231 -9.24 -3.50 -23.96
C GLU A 231 -9.59 -4.44 -22.79
N ARG A 232 -9.21 -4.05 -21.57
CA ARG A 232 -9.46 -4.81 -20.33
C ARG A 232 -10.95 -4.97 -20.08
N VAL A 233 -11.67 -3.85 -20.06
CA VAL A 233 -13.10 -3.83 -19.79
C VAL A 233 -13.90 -4.42 -20.95
N GLY A 234 -13.53 -4.11 -22.19
CA GLY A 234 -14.18 -4.64 -23.38
C GLY A 234 -14.09 -6.17 -23.45
N ALA A 235 -13.03 -6.79 -22.93
CA ALA A 235 -12.97 -8.24 -22.79
C ALA A 235 -14.07 -8.79 -21.87
N ALA A 236 -14.29 -8.14 -20.72
CA ALA A 236 -15.31 -8.55 -19.76
C ALA A 236 -16.73 -8.38 -20.31
N GLU A 237 -16.97 -7.29 -21.04
CA GLU A 237 -18.26 -7.03 -21.68
C GLU A 237 -18.58 -8.00 -22.80
N ARG A 238 -17.63 -8.29 -23.69
CA ARG A 238 -17.82 -9.27 -24.78
C ARG A 238 -18.14 -10.67 -24.25
N LEU A 239 -17.57 -11.03 -23.10
CA LEU A 239 -17.84 -12.30 -22.43
C LEU A 239 -19.16 -12.27 -21.63
N SER A 240 -19.81 -11.11 -21.50
CA SER A 240 -20.95 -10.93 -20.59
C SER A 240 -20.63 -11.43 -19.18
N ALA A 241 -19.48 -11.00 -18.65
CA ALA A 241 -19.02 -11.41 -17.34
C ALA A 241 -20.05 -11.05 -16.25
N GLY A 242 -20.34 -11.99 -15.35
CA GLY A 242 -21.15 -11.74 -14.16
C GLY A 242 -20.38 -10.92 -13.12
N LEU A 243 -19.05 -11.01 -13.14
CA LEU A 243 -18.14 -10.24 -12.30
C LEU A 243 -16.81 -9.98 -13.03
N PHE A 244 -16.36 -8.73 -12.97
CA PHE A 244 -15.02 -8.27 -13.35
C PHE A 244 -14.20 -7.93 -12.10
N VAL A 245 -13.02 -8.51 -11.96
CA VAL A 245 -12.11 -8.28 -10.82
C VAL A 245 -10.81 -7.69 -11.32
N SER A 246 -10.57 -6.41 -11.07
CA SER A 246 -9.25 -5.79 -11.30
C SER A 246 -8.36 -6.04 -10.08
N LEU A 247 -7.30 -6.82 -10.23
CA LEU A 247 -6.45 -7.24 -9.11
C LEU A 247 -5.10 -6.53 -9.16
N HIS A 248 -4.80 -5.82 -8.08
CA HIS A 248 -3.64 -4.95 -7.90
C HIS A 248 -2.87 -5.29 -6.63
N CYS A 249 -1.65 -4.79 -6.51
CA CYS A 249 -0.79 -5.05 -5.36
C CYS A 249 -0.01 -3.80 -4.97
N ASP A 250 -0.14 -3.36 -3.72
CA ASP A 250 0.43 -2.10 -3.26
C ASP A 250 1.26 -2.25 -1.99
N VAL A 251 2.45 -1.63 -1.99
CA VAL A 251 3.39 -1.62 -0.86
C VAL A 251 2.89 -0.70 0.24
N SER A 252 2.02 0.25 -0.10
CA SER A 252 1.55 1.30 0.81
C SER A 252 0.37 0.87 1.67
N ILE A 253 -0.14 -0.35 1.49
CA ILE A 253 -1.24 -0.92 2.27
C ILE A 253 -0.76 -2.14 3.05
N GLU A 254 -1.27 -2.27 4.28
CA GLU A 254 -0.96 -3.39 5.18
C GLU A 254 -2.08 -4.43 5.15
N GLU A 255 -3.31 -3.95 4.93
CA GLU A 255 -4.50 -4.77 4.80
C GLU A 255 -5.04 -4.67 3.37
N PRO A 256 -5.66 -5.75 2.88
CA PRO A 256 -6.35 -5.77 1.60
C PRO A 256 -7.52 -4.78 1.60
N GLU A 257 -7.77 -4.18 0.43
CA GLU A 257 -8.86 -3.20 0.24
C GLU A 257 -9.68 -3.54 -1.00
N VAL A 258 -11.01 -3.42 -0.89
CA VAL A 258 -11.94 -3.64 -2.01
C VAL A 258 -12.63 -2.33 -2.37
N TYR A 259 -12.51 -1.95 -3.65
CA TYR A 259 -13.01 -0.71 -4.19
C TYR A 259 -14.11 -0.93 -5.24
N ILE A 260 -15.06 -0.02 -5.24
CA ILE A 260 -16.09 0.12 -6.28
C ILE A 260 -15.98 1.48 -6.96
N TRP A 261 -16.66 1.63 -8.09
CA TRP A 261 -16.78 2.94 -8.72
C TRP A 261 -17.62 3.90 -7.88
N GLY A 262 -17.17 5.15 -7.78
CA GLY A 262 -17.91 6.29 -7.24
C GLY A 262 -17.53 7.58 -7.96
N GLU A 263 -18.42 8.57 -7.95
CA GLU A 263 -18.14 9.90 -8.55
C GLU A 263 -17.01 10.63 -7.81
N ALA A 264 -16.89 10.38 -6.51
CA ALA A 264 -15.83 10.90 -5.64
C ALA A 264 -15.24 9.78 -4.78
N ALA A 265 -14.01 10.01 -4.30
CA ALA A 265 -13.38 9.13 -3.34
C ALA A 265 -14.09 9.23 -1.98
N THR A 266 -14.45 8.10 -1.38
CA THR A 266 -15.13 8.06 -0.07
C THR A 266 -14.17 8.10 1.12
N SER A 267 -12.86 7.92 0.88
CA SER A 267 -11.83 7.90 1.91
C SER A 267 -10.48 8.35 1.36
N SER A 268 -9.55 8.73 2.25
CA SER A 268 -8.17 9.08 1.87
C SER A 268 -7.42 7.92 1.19
N PRO A 269 -7.54 6.64 1.64
CA PRO A 269 -7.05 5.49 0.88
C PRO A 269 -7.64 5.42 -0.54
N ALA A 270 -8.96 5.56 -0.69
CA ALA A 270 -9.61 5.53 -2.00
C ALA A 270 -9.14 6.65 -2.94
N LEU A 271 -8.86 7.84 -2.40
CA LEU A 271 -8.31 8.96 -3.17
C LEU A 271 -6.90 8.64 -3.69
N ARG A 272 -6.01 8.13 -2.82
CA ARG A 272 -4.64 7.76 -3.20
C ARG A 272 -4.61 6.62 -4.20
N ALA A 273 -5.39 5.56 -3.93
CA ALA A 273 -5.55 4.43 -4.83
C ALA A 273 -6.04 4.89 -6.20
N THR A 274 -7.11 5.71 -6.25
CA THR A 274 -7.63 6.21 -7.53
C THR A 274 -6.59 7.03 -8.30
N ALA A 275 -5.87 7.92 -7.63
CA ALA A 275 -4.84 8.74 -8.27
C ALA A 275 -3.70 7.89 -8.85
N ARG A 276 -3.29 6.85 -8.14
CA ARG A 276 -2.26 5.90 -8.56
C ARG A 276 -2.72 5.05 -9.74
N GLU A 277 -3.85 4.37 -9.61
CA GLU A 277 -4.34 3.47 -10.66
C GLU A 277 -4.71 4.20 -11.94
N ASN A 278 -5.25 5.41 -11.85
CA ASN A 278 -5.54 6.23 -13.03
C ASN A 278 -4.27 6.84 -13.66
N ALA A 279 -3.11 6.81 -12.99
CA ALA A 279 -1.87 7.34 -13.58
C ALA A 279 -1.45 6.56 -14.83
N ALA A 280 -1.79 5.27 -14.90
CA ALA A 280 -1.55 4.41 -16.07
C ALA A 280 -2.22 4.92 -17.35
N LEU A 281 -3.28 5.74 -17.25
CA LEU A 281 -3.95 6.35 -18.40
C LEU A 281 -3.03 7.26 -19.22
N ARG A 282 -1.96 7.79 -18.63
CA ARG A 282 -0.96 8.59 -19.35
C ARG A 282 -0.24 7.79 -20.43
N LEU A 283 -0.25 6.46 -20.30
CA LEU A 283 0.37 5.53 -21.25
C LEU A 283 -0.58 5.14 -22.39
N GLU A 284 -1.83 5.60 -22.37
CA GLU A 284 -2.79 5.38 -23.44
C GLU A 284 -2.63 6.44 -24.53
N THR A 285 -2.49 5.98 -25.77
CA THR A 285 -2.03 6.82 -26.88
C THR A 285 -3.14 7.63 -27.55
N THR A 286 -4.41 7.20 -27.47
CA THR A 286 -5.51 7.92 -28.10
C THR A 286 -6.35 8.75 -27.12
N ALA A 287 -6.99 9.81 -27.61
CA ALA A 287 -7.91 10.61 -26.81
C ALA A 287 -9.18 9.84 -26.43
N LEU A 288 -9.63 8.91 -27.29
CA LEU A 288 -10.77 8.04 -27.04
C LEU A 288 -10.49 7.06 -25.89
N ASP A 289 -9.28 6.49 -25.85
CA ASP A 289 -8.84 5.63 -24.73
C ASP A 289 -8.85 6.40 -23.41
N ARG A 290 -8.24 7.60 -23.40
CA ARG A 290 -8.14 8.47 -22.21
C ARG A 290 -9.50 9.00 -21.72
N GLN A 291 -10.36 9.47 -22.63
CA GLN A 291 -11.67 10.02 -22.28
C GLN A 291 -12.67 8.94 -21.89
N GLY A 292 -12.52 7.70 -22.38
CA GLY A 292 -13.32 6.54 -22.04
C GLY A 292 -14.79 6.63 -22.43
N VAL A 293 -15.36 5.55 -22.96
CA VAL A 293 -16.77 5.53 -23.42
C VAL A 293 -17.81 5.54 -22.28
N GLY A 294 -17.37 5.49 -21.01
CA GLY A 294 -18.26 5.44 -19.84
C GLY A 294 -19.22 6.62 -19.69
N ALA A 295 -18.89 7.78 -20.28
CA ALA A 295 -19.79 8.93 -20.34
C ALA A 295 -21.06 8.66 -21.15
N LEU A 296 -21.01 7.72 -22.11
CA LEU A 296 -22.14 7.34 -22.96
C LEU A 296 -23.15 6.42 -22.26
N PHE A 297 -22.85 5.92 -21.05
CA PHE A 297 -23.77 5.01 -20.36
C PHE A 297 -25.01 5.77 -19.86
N SER A 298 -26.16 5.09 -19.83
CA SER A 298 -27.34 5.66 -19.19
C SER A 298 -27.13 5.71 -17.67
N ARG A 299 -27.64 6.77 -17.01
CA ARG A 299 -27.61 6.87 -15.54
C ARG A 299 -28.30 5.69 -14.86
N ALA A 300 -29.31 5.10 -15.52
CA ALA A 300 -29.98 3.89 -15.06
C ALA A 300 -29.06 2.66 -15.08
N LEU A 301 -28.33 2.43 -16.19
CA LEU A 301 -27.37 1.34 -16.28
C LEU A 301 -26.26 1.47 -15.25
N ARG A 302 -25.66 2.68 -15.11
CA ARG A 302 -24.62 2.94 -14.12
C ARG A 302 -25.09 2.62 -12.70
N ARG A 303 -26.27 3.11 -12.29
CA ARG A 303 -26.84 2.80 -10.97
C ARG A 303 -27.03 1.31 -10.74
N ARG A 304 -27.52 0.58 -11.74
CA ARG A 304 -27.73 -0.86 -11.65
C ARG A 304 -26.42 -1.61 -11.48
N VAL A 305 -25.41 -1.30 -12.30
CA VAL A 305 -24.08 -1.91 -12.20
C VAL A 305 -23.46 -1.61 -10.84
N GLN A 306 -23.51 -0.35 -10.41
CA GLN A 306 -22.94 0.08 -9.14
C GLN A 306 -23.59 -0.61 -7.93
N ALA A 307 -24.92 -0.77 -7.92
CA ALA A 307 -25.62 -1.47 -6.85
C ALA A 307 -25.18 -2.94 -6.73
N VAL A 308 -25.02 -3.64 -7.86
CA VAL A 308 -24.51 -5.02 -7.87
C VAL A 308 -23.03 -5.06 -7.46
N SER A 309 -22.21 -4.15 -7.98
CA SER A 309 -20.79 -4.05 -7.61
C SER A 309 -20.61 -3.81 -6.10
N ALA A 310 -21.43 -2.97 -5.48
CA ALA A 310 -21.38 -2.69 -4.05
C ALA A 310 -21.70 -3.94 -3.22
N ALA A 311 -22.76 -4.67 -3.59
CA ALA A 311 -23.12 -5.95 -3.00
C ALA A 311 -21.99 -6.99 -3.10
N LEU A 312 -21.42 -7.15 -4.31
CA LEU A 312 -20.30 -8.05 -4.56
C LEU A 312 -19.08 -7.66 -3.72
N ALA A 313 -18.72 -6.38 -3.71
CA ALA A 313 -17.57 -5.85 -2.99
C ALA A 313 -17.67 -6.10 -1.48
N GLN A 314 -18.86 -6.00 -0.90
CA GLN A 314 -19.04 -6.25 0.52
C GLN A 314 -18.83 -7.72 0.89
N ILE A 315 -19.33 -8.65 0.07
CA ILE A 315 -19.12 -10.09 0.29
C ILE A 315 -17.64 -10.42 0.10
N LEU A 316 -17.03 -9.93 -0.98
CA LEU A 316 -15.60 -10.09 -1.24
C LEU A 316 -14.76 -9.56 -0.08
N ALA A 317 -15.06 -8.36 0.42
CA ALA A 317 -14.32 -7.77 1.52
C ALA A 317 -14.40 -8.60 2.79
N GLN A 318 -15.57 -9.15 3.13
CA GLN A 318 -15.74 -10.04 4.28
C GLN A 318 -14.90 -11.32 4.14
N GLU A 319 -14.96 -11.97 2.98
CA GLU A 319 -14.30 -13.26 2.73
C GLU A 319 -12.77 -13.15 2.70
N ILE A 320 -12.26 -12.05 2.16
CA ILE A 320 -10.82 -11.86 2.05
C ILE A 320 -10.22 -11.17 3.29
N GLY A 321 -11.05 -10.73 4.23
CA GLY A 321 -10.64 -9.99 5.43
C GLY A 321 -10.15 -8.58 5.10
N ALA A 322 -10.84 -7.89 4.19
CA ALA A 322 -10.50 -6.55 3.73
C ALA A 322 -11.39 -5.45 4.30
N GLY A 323 -10.83 -4.25 4.36
CA GLY A 323 -11.61 -3.03 4.42
C GLY A 323 -12.52 -2.93 3.20
N GLY A 324 -13.84 -2.89 3.43
CA GLY A 324 -14.85 -2.83 2.38
C GLY A 324 -15.57 -1.49 2.31
N GLY A 325 -16.18 -1.20 1.16
CA GLY A 325 -17.04 -0.01 0.97
C GLY A 325 -16.31 1.25 0.52
N HIS A 326 -15.04 1.12 0.11
CA HIS A 326 -14.33 2.22 -0.53
C HIS A 326 -14.87 2.44 -1.94
N ALA A 327 -15.24 3.67 -2.28
CA ALA A 327 -15.61 4.05 -3.63
C ALA A 327 -14.67 5.15 -4.11
N GLY A 328 -14.36 5.16 -5.40
CA GLY A 328 -13.54 6.20 -6.00
C GLY A 328 -13.70 6.28 -7.52
N PRO A 329 -13.25 7.38 -8.14
CA PRO A 329 -13.38 7.58 -9.58
C PRO A 329 -12.31 6.79 -10.38
N PHE A 330 -12.19 5.49 -10.11
CA PHE A 330 -11.33 4.56 -10.85
C PHE A 330 -11.81 4.47 -12.30
N LYS A 331 -10.94 4.81 -13.25
CA LYS A 331 -11.29 4.86 -14.67
C LYS A 331 -11.67 3.50 -15.21
N ILE A 332 -11.00 2.44 -14.75
CA ILE A 332 -11.31 1.06 -15.14
C ILE A 332 -12.72 0.64 -14.72
N LEU A 333 -13.12 0.99 -13.50
CA LEU A 333 -14.47 0.69 -13.00
C LEU A 333 -15.53 1.62 -13.62
N ALA A 334 -15.18 2.88 -13.92
CA ALA A 334 -16.07 3.83 -14.58
C ALA A 334 -16.47 3.41 -16.00
N GLN A 335 -15.60 2.65 -16.68
CA GLN A 335 -15.84 2.15 -18.03
C GLN A 335 -16.54 0.80 -18.07
N ALA A 336 -16.64 0.08 -16.94
CA ALA A 336 -17.25 -1.24 -16.89
C ALA A 336 -18.79 -1.18 -16.92
N ARG A 337 -19.40 -1.90 -17.88
CA ARG A 337 -20.85 -2.12 -17.96
C ARG A 337 -21.33 -3.40 -17.28
N VAL A 338 -20.39 -4.20 -16.80
CA VAL A 338 -20.61 -5.41 -16.00
C VAL A 338 -20.31 -5.10 -14.53
N PRO A 339 -20.88 -5.86 -13.57
CA PRO A 339 -20.50 -5.73 -12.16
C PRO A 339 -18.98 -5.88 -12.01
N SER A 340 -18.37 -4.95 -11.27
CA SER A 340 -16.92 -4.77 -11.27
C SER A 340 -16.40 -4.29 -9.92
N VAL A 341 -15.28 -4.87 -9.49
CA VAL A 341 -14.55 -4.44 -8.30
C VAL A 341 -13.06 -4.27 -8.65
N LEU A 342 -12.39 -3.40 -7.90
CA LEU A 342 -10.92 -3.34 -7.87
C LEU A 342 -10.46 -3.80 -6.49
N ILE A 343 -9.57 -4.78 -6.45
CA ILE A 343 -9.01 -5.32 -5.21
C ILE A 343 -7.53 -4.97 -5.19
N ILE A 344 -7.09 -4.31 -4.13
CA ILE A 344 -5.67 -4.06 -3.88
C ILE A 344 -5.28 -4.93 -2.69
N VAL A 345 -4.31 -5.80 -2.89
CA VAL A 345 -3.73 -6.62 -1.81
C VAL A 345 -2.37 -6.04 -1.40
N PRO A 346 -1.96 -6.22 -0.14
CA PRO A 346 -0.60 -5.86 0.29
C PRO A 346 0.43 -6.67 -0.51
N TRP A 347 1.70 -6.27 -0.42
CA TRP A 347 2.78 -7.11 -0.95
C TRP A 347 2.96 -8.35 -0.11
N MET A 348 3.16 -9.47 -0.79
CA MET A 348 3.11 -10.78 -0.17
C MET A 348 4.18 -11.69 -0.77
N SER A 349 4.72 -12.58 0.07
CA SER A 349 5.58 -13.65 -0.41
C SER A 349 4.80 -14.59 -1.32
N ARG A 350 5.51 -15.39 -2.12
CA ARG A 350 4.88 -16.39 -3.00
C ARG A 350 4.04 -17.40 -2.23
N GLU A 351 4.37 -17.68 -0.96
CA GLU A 351 3.60 -18.60 -0.11
C GLU A 351 2.24 -18.02 0.29
N PHE A 352 2.14 -16.70 0.44
CA PHE A 352 0.88 -16.02 0.73
C PHE A 352 0.01 -15.80 -0.51
N GLU A 353 0.58 -15.84 -1.72
CA GLU A 353 -0.20 -15.72 -2.97
C GLU A 353 -1.22 -16.87 -3.13
N ASP A 354 -0.88 -18.07 -2.67
CA ASP A 354 -1.80 -19.22 -2.73
C ASP A 354 -2.95 -19.06 -1.71
N ILE A 355 -2.67 -18.60 -0.48
CA ILE A 355 -3.70 -18.28 0.53
C ILE A 355 -4.67 -17.23 -0.01
N TRP A 356 -4.15 -16.24 -0.72
CA TRP A 356 -4.97 -15.19 -1.32
C TRP A 356 -5.79 -15.66 -2.51
N ALA A 357 -5.23 -16.55 -3.34
CA ALA A 357 -5.97 -17.22 -4.39
C ALA A 357 -7.12 -18.08 -3.83
N GLU A 358 -6.91 -18.77 -2.69
CA GLU A 358 -7.94 -19.52 -1.98
C GLU A 358 -9.07 -18.61 -1.48
N ARG A 359 -8.73 -17.50 -0.80
CA ARG A 359 -9.74 -16.54 -0.30
C ARG A 359 -10.56 -15.93 -1.42
N LEU A 360 -9.93 -15.51 -2.51
CA LEU A 360 -10.65 -14.98 -3.67
C LEU A 360 -11.53 -16.06 -4.31
N ALA A 361 -11.06 -17.30 -4.39
CA ALA A 361 -11.85 -18.39 -4.90
C ALA A 361 -13.10 -18.63 -4.05
N ALA A 362 -12.93 -18.81 -2.73
CA ALA A 362 -14.02 -18.99 -1.78
C ALA A 362 -15.06 -17.87 -1.86
N ALA A 363 -14.60 -16.62 -1.99
CA ALA A 363 -15.49 -15.48 -2.12
C ALA A 363 -16.37 -15.55 -3.39
N VAL A 364 -15.79 -15.91 -4.53
CA VAL A 364 -16.53 -16.09 -5.79
C VAL A 364 -17.48 -17.29 -5.69
N GLN A 365 -17.11 -18.38 -5.04
CA GLN A 365 -18.03 -19.50 -4.80
C GLN A 365 -19.25 -19.05 -4.00
N ARG A 366 -19.03 -18.31 -2.91
CA ARG A 366 -20.11 -17.76 -2.08
C ARG A 366 -21.03 -16.86 -2.90
N LEU A 367 -20.48 -16.05 -3.80
CA LEU A 367 -21.24 -15.24 -4.74
C LEU A 367 -22.10 -16.08 -5.70
N ARG A 368 -21.57 -17.21 -6.22
CA ARG A 368 -22.35 -18.11 -7.09
C ARG A 368 -23.52 -18.74 -6.35
N VAL A 369 -23.30 -19.21 -5.12
CA VAL A 369 -24.35 -19.74 -4.24
C VAL A 369 -25.45 -18.70 -4.04
N LEU A 370 -25.08 -17.46 -3.72
CA LEU A 370 -26.05 -16.38 -3.51
C LEU A 370 -26.79 -15.96 -4.80
N SER A 371 -26.19 -16.18 -5.96
CA SER A 371 -26.84 -15.93 -7.25
C SER A 371 -27.86 -16.99 -7.67
N GLY A 372 -27.90 -18.14 -6.97
CA GLY A 372 -28.77 -19.27 -7.27
C GLY A 372 -28.24 -20.23 -8.33
N GLU A 373 -26.94 -20.18 -8.63
CA GLU A 373 -26.29 -21.06 -9.62
C GLU A 373 -25.60 -22.29 -9.03
N ALA A 374 -25.43 -22.39 -7.71
CA ALA A 374 -24.86 -23.56 -7.06
C ALA A 374 -25.96 -24.32 -6.30
N SER A 375 -26.12 -25.60 -6.64
CA SER A 375 -26.90 -26.61 -5.91
C SER A 375 -25.97 -27.50 -5.10
#